data_AF-I4ECA2-F1
#
_entry.id   AF-I4ECA2-F1
#
_cell.length_a   1.000
_cell.length_b   1.000
_cell.length_c   1.000
_cell.angle_alpha   90.00
_cell.angle_beta   90.00
_cell.angle_gamma   90.00
#
_symmetry.space_group_name_H-M   'P 1'
#
loop_
_entity.id
_entity.type
_entity.pdbx_description
1 polymer ?
#
loop_
_entity_poly.entity_id
_entity_poly.type
_entity_poly.pdbx_seq_one_letter_code
_entity_poly.pdbx_strand_id
1 'polypeptide(L)' 'MRKSKDVLNVEEAAQLLGVSPWTVREQARQGHLPGRKVGKEWRFSRQGLMIWLQDGVKTDILAPPEGTGHDTPANW' A
#
# COMPACT_ATOMS: atom_id res chain seq x y z
N MET A 1 -15.51 16.94 9.15
CA MET A 1 -14.87 16.04 10.15
C MET A 1 -13.76 15.26 9.46
N ARG A 2 -12.51 15.36 9.93
CA ARG A 2 -11.39 14.58 9.38
C ARG A 2 -11.34 13.27 10.16
N LYS A 3 -11.82 12.16 9.59
CA LYS A 3 -11.63 10.84 10.20
C LYS A 3 -10.16 10.46 9.98
N SER A 4 -9.32 10.71 10.98
CA SER A 4 -8.02 10.08 11.09
C SER A 4 -8.27 8.59 11.34
N LYS A 5 -8.44 7.82 10.26
CA LYS A 5 -8.41 6.36 10.36
C LYS A 5 -6.96 5.96 10.61
N ASP A 6 -6.70 5.45 11.82
CA ASP A 6 -5.41 4.86 12.16
C ASP A 6 -5.14 3.57 11.38
N VAL A 7 -6.22 2.92 10.91
CA VAL A 7 -6.19 1.70 10.10
C VAL A 7 -6.72 1.98 8.69
N LEU A 8 -5.88 1.69 7.71
CA LEU A 8 -6.09 1.83 6.28
C LEU A 8 -6.34 0.46 5.66
N ASN A 9 -7.21 0.41 4.66
CA ASN A 9 -7.31 -0.76 3.78
C ASN A 9 -6.18 -0.73 2.72
N VAL A 10 -6.15 -1.74 1.86
CA VAL A 10 -5.15 -1.85 0.77
C VAL A 10 -5.18 -0.62 -0.14
N GLU A 11 -6.36 -0.12 -0.49
CA GLU A 11 -6.51 1.01 -1.42
C GLU A 11 -6.08 2.34 -0.79
N GLU A 12 -6.42 2.57 0.47
CA GLU A 12 -5.99 3.72 1.25
C GLU A 12 -4.47 3.69 1.47
N ALA A 13 -3.89 2.51 1.72
CA ALA A 13 -2.44 2.32 1.82
C ALA A 13 -1.73 2.57 0.47
N ALA A 14 -2.31 2.08 -0.63
CA ALA A 14 -1.82 2.31 -1.98
C ALA A 14 -1.77 3.79 -2.33
N GLN A 15 -2.86 4.51 -2.07
CA GLN A 15 -2.93 5.95 -2.29
C GLN A 15 -1.93 6.72 -1.42
N LEU A 16 -1.72 6.27 -0.18
CA LEU A 16 -0.77 6.90 0.74
C LEU A 16 0.69 6.68 0.31
N LEU A 17 0.99 5.50 -0.24
CA LEU A 17 2.33 5.12 -0.70
C LEU A 17 2.59 5.53 -2.17
N GLY A 18 1.55 5.90 -2.93
CA GLY A 18 1.65 6.21 -4.35
C GLY A 18 1.86 4.97 -5.25
N VAL A 19 1.44 3.79 -4.80
CA VAL A 19 1.62 2.52 -5.53
C VAL A 19 0.27 1.85 -5.78
N SER A 20 0.24 0.84 -6.66
CA SER A 20 -0.97 0.08 -6.93
C SER A 20 -1.40 -0.80 -5.73
N PRO A 21 -2.71 -1.01 -5.50
CA PRO A 21 -3.22 -1.87 -4.43
C PRO A 21 -2.75 -3.33 -4.55
N TRP A 22 -2.50 -3.80 -5.77
CA TRP A 22 -1.87 -5.10 -6.00
C TRP A 22 -0.47 -5.16 -5.37
N THR A 23 0.39 -4.18 -5.64
CA THR A 23 1.73 -4.07 -5.07
C THR A 23 1.68 -4.05 -3.55
N VAL A 24 0.75 -3.28 -2.97
CA VAL A 24 0.54 -3.25 -1.51
C VAL A 24 0.22 -4.64 -0.96
N ARG A 25 -0.67 -5.40 -1.61
CA ARG A 25 -1.01 -6.77 -1.18
C ARG A 25 0.18 -7.71 -1.27
N GLU A 26 0.97 -7.63 -2.35
CA GLU A 26 2.15 -8.46 -2.51
C GLU A 26 3.23 -8.11 -1.49
N GLN A 27 3.56 -6.83 -1.30
CA GLN A 27 4.53 -6.40 -0.29
C GLN A 27 4.08 -6.77 1.13
N ALA A 28 2.78 -6.70 1.42
CA ALA A 28 2.23 -7.17 2.69
C ALA A 28 2.31 -8.69 2.84
N ARG A 29 2.05 -9.45 1.77
CA ARG A 29 2.22 -10.92 1.74
C ARG A 29 3.68 -11.33 1.96
N GLN A 30 4.62 -10.60 1.38
CA GLN A 30 6.05 -10.84 1.52
C GLN A 30 6.60 -10.38 2.88
N GLY A 31 5.81 -9.62 3.66
CA GLY A 31 6.21 -9.12 4.98
C GLY A 31 7.12 -7.89 4.92
N HIS A 32 7.28 -7.29 3.75
CA HIS A 32 8.03 -6.05 3.56
C HIS A 32 7.24 -4.82 4.02
N LEU A 33 5.92 -4.86 3.83
CA LEU A 33 5.04 -3.77 4.24
C LEU A 33 4.39 -4.07 5.59
N PRO A 34 4.40 -3.14 6.56
CA PRO A 34 3.79 -3.35 7.87
C PRO A 34 2.25 -3.35 7.75
N GLY A 35 1.71 -4.53 7.48
CA GLY A 35 0.28 -4.81 7.38
C GLY A 35 -0.08 -6.07 8.14
N ARG A 36 -1.31 -6.12 8.65
CA ARG A 36 -1.87 -7.30 9.30
C ARG A 36 -3.06 -7.80 8.51
N LYS A 37 -3.08 -9.11 8.25
CA LYS A 37 -4.26 -9.77 7.69
C LYS A 37 -5.30 -9.94 8.79
N VAL A 38 -6.45 -9.27 8.63
CA VAL A 38 -7.57 -9.31 9.57
C VAL A 38 -8.75 -9.93 8.84
N GLY A 39 -9.08 -11.18 9.19
CA GLY A 39 -10.06 -11.97 8.46
C GLY A 39 -9.63 -12.23 7.01
N LYS A 40 -10.40 -11.72 6.05
CA LYS A 40 -10.14 -11.87 4.61
C LYS A 40 -9.45 -10.66 3.97
N GLU A 41 -9.23 -9.60 4.74
CA GLU A 41 -8.69 -8.32 4.24
C GLU A 41 -7.34 -7.99 4.87
N TRP A 42 -6.54 -7.19 4.17
CA TRP A 42 -5.33 -6.59 4.72
C TRP A 42 -5.64 -5.23 5.34
N ARG A 43 -5.08 -5.01 6.53
CA ARG A 43 -5.20 -3.76 7.28
C ARG A 43 -3.81 -3.22 7.58
N PHE A 44 -3.62 -1.94 7.29
CA PHE A 44 -2.34 -1.25 7.44
C PHE A 44 -2.51 -0.13 8.44
N SER A 45 -1.58 0.01 9.37
CA SER A 45 -1.61 1.18 10.26
C SER A 45 -0.98 2.36 9.54
N ARG A 46 -1.67 3.50 9.48
CA ARG A 46 -1.13 4.72 8.89
C ARG A 46 0.23 5.08 9.48
N GLN A 47 0.33 5.07 10.81
CA GLN A 47 1.58 5.36 11.50
C GLN A 47 2.68 4.34 11.18
N GLY A 48 2.33 3.05 11.04
CA GLY A 48 3.28 2.01 10.65
C GLY A 48 3.84 2.22 9.25
N LEU A 49 2.97 2.57 8.28
CA LEU A 49 3.41 2.94 6.93
C LEU A 49 4.29 4.19 6.93
N MET A 50 3.94 5.19 7.74
CA MET A 50 4.73 6.42 7.85
C MET A 50 6.13 6.14 8.42
N ILE A 51 6.22 5.34 9.49
CA ILE A 51 7.50 4.93 10.09
C ILE A 51 8.30 4.10 9.10
N TRP A 52 7.65 3.18 8.38
CA TRP A 52 8.31 2.38 7.34
C TRP A 52 8.83 3.24 6.19
N LEU A 53 8.10 4.27 5.74
CA LEU A 53 8.60 5.23 4.76
C LEU A 53 9.83 6.00 5.28
N GLN A 54 9.86 6.32 6.57
CA GLN A 54 10.99 7.00 7.20
C GLN A 54 12.22 6.09 7.30
N ASP A 55 12.02 4.79 7.54
CA ASP A 55 13.07 3.77 7.65
C ASP A 55 13.56 3.27 6.27
N GLY A 56 12.63 3.23 5.30
CA GLY A 56 12.71 2.54 4.02
C GLY A 56 13.32 3.32 2.86
N VAL A 57 14.04 4.42 3.10
CA VAL A 57 14.85 5.09 2.04
C VAL A 57 15.93 4.14 1.46
N LYS A 58 16.07 2.93 2.01
CA LYS A 58 17.07 1.92 1.62
C LYS A 58 16.62 0.85 0.61
N THR A 59 15.39 0.84 0.09
CA THR A 59 15.05 -0.13 -0.96
C THR A 59 14.56 0.57 -2.20
N ASP A 60 15.47 0.69 -3.16
CA ASP A 60 15.19 0.79 -4.59
C ASP A 60 14.56 2.06 -5.15
N ILE A 61 15.46 2.84 -5.75
CA ILE A 61 15.31 3.50 -7.06
C ILE A 61 14.86 2.56 -8.22
N LEU A 62 14.14 1.47 -7.96
CA LEU A 62 13.65 0.47 -8.91
C LEU A 62 12.16 0.23 -8.63
N ALA A 63 11.24 0.20 -9.57
CA ALA A 63 11.19 0.53 -10.97
C ALA A 63 9.67 0.60 -11.26
N PRO A 64 9.19 1.46 -12.16
CA PRO A 64 7.93 1.18 -12.81
C PRO A 64 8.11 -0.12 -13.63
N PRO A 65 7.32 -1.19 -13.42
CA PRO A 65 7.14 -2.14 -14.50
C PRO A 65 6.32 -1.40 -15.57
N GLU A 66 7.04 -0.75 -16.49
CA GLU A 66 6.56 -0.47 -17.84
C GLU A 66 5.84 -1.74 -18.32
N GLY A 67 4.51 -1.74 -18.29
CA GLY A 67 3.70 -2.91 -18.68
C GLY A 67 2.62 -3.39 -17.70
N THR A 68 2.21 -2.65 -16.67
CA THR A 68 0.95 -3.01 -15.97
C THR A 68 -0.26 -2.49 -16.76
N GLY A 69 -0.55 -3.14 -17.89
CA GLY A 69 -1.84 -3.09 -18.56
C GLY A 69 -2.89 -3.89 -17.79
N HIS A 70 -3.22 -3.47 -16.57
CA HIS A 70 -4.41 -3.95 -15.85
C HIS A 70 -5.36 -2.75 -15.76
N ASP A 71 -6.31 -2.74 -16.69
CA ASP A 71 -7.60 -2.07 -16.64
C ASP A 71 -7.87 -1.28 -15.34
N THR A 72 -7.62 0.03 -15.39
CA THR A 72 -8.53 0.93 -14.70
C THR A 72 -9.58 1.29 -15.73
N PRO A 73 -10.80 0.72 -15.70
CA PRO A 73 -11.92 1.41 -16.32
C PRO A 73 -12.22 2.61 -15.42
N ALA A 74 -11.50 3.71 -15.67
CA ALA A 74 -11.97 5.01 -15.25
C ALA A 74 -13.09 5.38 -16.23
N ASN A 75 -14.30 5.45 -15.67
CA ASN A 75 -15.53 6.05 -16.19
C ASN A 75 -16.63 5.03 -16.61
N TRP A 76 -17.82 5.26 -16.02
CA TRP A 76 -19.16 4.66 -16.20
C TRP A 76 -19.51 3.50 -15.25
#